data_AF-T1HW23-F1
#
_entry.id   AF-T1HW23-F1
#
_cell.length_a   1.000
_cell.length_b   1.000
_cell.length_c   1.000
_cell.angle_alpha   90.00
_cell.angle_beta   90.00
_cell.angle_gamma   90.00
#
_symmetry.space_group_name_H-M   'P 1'
#
loop_
_entity.id
_entity.type
_entity.pdbx_description
1 polymer ?
#
loop_
_entity_poly.entity_id
_entity_poly.type
_entity_poly.pdbx_seq_one_letter_code
_entity_poly.pdbx_strand_id
1 'polypeptide(L)' 'MDTLHKHKYVLSEAVSSLVPSTGPVLCRDEMEEWSASEANLFEEALEKYGKDFNDIRQDFL' A
#
# COMPACT_ATOMS: atom_id res chain seq x y z
N MET A 1 -3.51 13.19 7.41
CA MET A 1 -3.59 14.66 7.57
C MET A 1 -4.07 15.35 6.29
N ASP A 2 -3.71 14.83 5.12
CA ASP A 2 -4.13 15.35 3.82
C ASP A 2 -5.64 15.46 3.65
N THR A 3 -6.41 14.46 4.10
CA THR A 3 -7.89 14.52 4.05
C THR A 3 -8.45 15.70 4.83
N LEU A 4 -7.92 15.98 6.02
CA LEU A 4 -8.33 17.15 6.81
C LEU A 4 -7.93 18.45 6.11
N HIS A 5 -6.69 18.54 5.62
CA HIS A 5 -6.18 19.73 4.95
C HIS A 5 -6.98 20.06 3.66
N LYS A 6 -7.29 19.04 2.84
CA LYS A 6 -8.10 19.17 1.62
C LYS A 6 -9.50 19.73 1.90
N HIS A 7 -10.07 19.41 3.07
CA HIS A 7 -11.39 19.91 3.50
C HIS A 7 -11.29 21.13 4.42
N LYS A 8 -10.17 21.87 4.40
CA LYS A 8 -9.95 23.08 5.23
C LYS A 8 -10.22 22.83 6.72
N TYR A 9 -9.95 21.62 7.19
CA TYR A 9 -10.20 21.17 8.56
C TYR A 9 -11.68 21.19 8.99
N VAL A 10 -12.61 21.23 8.03
CA VAL A 10 -14.04 21.00 8.29
C VAL A 10 -14.25 19.51 8.53
N LEU A 11 -14.50 19.16 9.79
CA LEU A 11 -14.53 17.77 10.23
C LEU A 11 -15.66 16.96 9.57
N SER A 12 -16.86 17.54 9.43
CA SER A 12 -18.01 16.86 8.83
C SER A 12 -17.73 16.42 7.40
N GLU A 13 -17.20 17.33 6.58
CA GLU A 13 -16.84 17.05 5.18
C GLU A 13 -15.70 16.05 5.09
N ALA A 14 -14.65 16.22 5.91
CA ALA A 14 -13.52 15.30 5.94
C ALA A 14 -13.94 13.87 6.31
N VAL A 15 -14.79 13.70 7.31
CA VAL A 15 -15.29 12.38 7.74
C VAL A 15 -16.19 11.77 6.67
N SER A 16 -17.10 12.54 6.06
CA SER A 16 -17.91 12.06 4.94
C SER A 16 -17.06 11.56 3.76
N SER A 17 -15.89 12.17 3.52
CA SER A 17 -14.97 11.71 2.46
C SER A 17 -14.27 10.38 2.76
N LEU A 18 -14.20 9.94 4.02
CA LEU A 18 -13.61 8.65 4.42
C LEU A 18 -14.59 7.49 4.22
N VAL A 19 -15.88 7.77 4.09
CA VAL A 19 -16.95 6.78 3.87
C VAL A 19 -17.86 7.24 2.73
N PRO A 20 -17.37 7.23 1.47
CA PRO A 20 -18.21 7.50 0.31
C PRO A 20 -19.32 6.46 0.16
N SER A 21 -20.25 6.70 -0.77
CA SER A 21 -21.40 5.80 -1.03
C SER A 21 -20.99 4.38 -1.45
N THR A 22 -19.75 4.19 -1.91
CA THR A 22 -19.16 2.90 -2.27
C THR A 22 -18.60 2.13 -1.07
N GLY A 23 -18.60 2.70 0.13
CA GLY A 23 -18.04 2.12 1.35
C GLY A 23 -16.75 2.83 1.82
N PRO A 24 -16.19 2.42 2.97
CA PRO A 24 -15.01 3.03 3.56
C PRO A 24 -13.78 2.97 2.65
N VAL A 25 -12.94 4.00 2.72
CA VAL A 25 -11.64 4.01 2.04
C VAL A 25 -10.66 3.11 2.81
N LEU A 26 -9.98 2.21 2.09
CA LEU A 26 -8.85 1.42 2.60
C LEU A 26 -7.55 2.00 2.05
N CYS A 27 -6.59 2.24 2.93
CA CYS A 27 -5.24 2.67 2.59
C CYS A 27 -4.29 1.61 3.13
N ARG A 28 -3.74 0.76 2.24
CA ARG A 28 -2.77 -0.28 2.59
C ARG A 28 -1.39 0.18 2.11
N ASP A 29 -0.35 -0.18 2.87
CA ASP A 29 1.01 -0.07 2.38
C ASP A 29 1.40 -1.34 1.61
N GLU A 30 2.58 -1.32 0.98
CA GLU A 30 3.07 -2.47 0.20
C GLU A 30 3.14 -3.76 1.04
N MET A 31 3.48 -3.66 2.33
CA MET A 31 3.60 -4.83 3.21
C MET A 31 2.24 -5.48 3.50
N GLU A 32 1.17 -4.68 3.59
CA GLU A 32 -0.20 -5.17 3.76
C GLU A 32 -0.88 -5.52 2.42
N GLU A 33 -0.45 -4.91 1.32
CA GLU A 33 -1.00 -5.17 -0.02
C GLU A 33 -0.45 -6.46 -0.64
N TRP A 34 0.79 -6.84 -0.33
CA TRP A 34 1.39 -8.06 -0.85
C TRP A 34 0.59 -9.31 -0.46
N SER A 35 0.33 -10.14 -1.47
CA SER A 35 -0.19 -11.48 -1.27
C SER A 35 0.85 -12.35 -0.56
N ALA A 36 0.38 -13.41 0.11
CA ALA A 36 1.26 -14.39 0.73
C ALA A 36 2.24 -15.03 -0.28
N SER A 37 1.82 -15.21 -1.53
CA SER A 37 2.68 -15.67 -2.61
C SER A 37 3.77 -14.66 -2.99
N GLU A 38 3.44 -13.38 -3.10
CA GLU A 38 4.41 -12.32 -3.44
C GLU A 38 5.44 -12.14 -2.32
N ALA A 39 5.01 -12.21 -1.06
CA ALA A 39 5.92 -12.17 0.09
C ALA A 39 6.92 -13.33 0.05
N ASN A 40 6.43 -14.56 -0.19
CA ASN A 40 7.30 -15.74 -0.31
C ASN A 40 8.28 -15.61 -1.49
N LEU A 41 7.80 -15.16 -2.67
CA LEU A 41 8.67 -14.95 -3.83
C LEU A 41 9.76 -13.91 -3.56
N PHE A 42 9.42 -12.84 -2.85
CA PHE A 42 10.40 -11.82 -2.47
C PHE A 42 11.44 -12.35 -1.49
N GLU A 43 11.05 -13.18 -0.51
CA GLU A 43 11.99 -13.83 0.41
C GLU A 43 12.98 -14.75 -0.34
N GLU A 44 12.49 -15.60 -1.25
CA GLU A 44 13.33 -16.46 -2.08
C GLU A 44 14.29 -15.66 -2.97
N ALA A 45 13.80 -14.57 -3.57
CA ALA A 45 14.60 -13.70 -4.42
C ALA A 45 15.69 -12.98 -3.62
N LEU A 46 15.38 -12.55 -2.39
CA LEU A 46 16.31 -11.86 -1.49
C LEU A 46 17.39 -12.82 -0.96
N GLU A 47 17.07 -14.09 -0.73
CA GLU A 47 18.08 -15.11 -0.42
C GLU A 47 19.00 -15.40 -1.61
N LYS A 48 18.46 -15.41 -2.83
CA LYS A 48 19.20 -15.74 -4.06
C LYS A 48 20.07 -14.60 -4.59
N TYR A 49 19.54 -13.37 -4.60
CA TYR A 49 20.17 -12.19 -5.20
C TYR A 49 20.65 -11.16 -4.17
N GLY A 50 20.42 -11.39 -2.88
CA GLY A 50 20.78 -10.45 -1.83
C GLY A 50 19.94 -9.18 -1.91
N LYS A 51 20.58 -8.01 -1.91
CA LYS A 51 19.89 -6.70 -1.95
C LYS A 51 19.94 -6.03 -3.32
N ASP A 52 20.13 -6.80 -4.38
CA ASP A 52 19.97 -6.28 -5.74
C ASP A 52 18.48 -6.26 -6.12
N PHE A 53 17.80 -5.18 -5.76
CA PHE A 53 16.37 -5.03 -6.02
C PHE A 53 16.03 -4.88 -7.51
N ASN A 54 17.00 -4.51 -8.36
CA ASN A 54 16.74 -4.44 -9.80
C ASN A 54 16.62 -5.84 -10.39
N ASP A 55 17.51 -6.76 -9.98
CA ASP A 55 17.50 -8.14 -10.43
C ASP A 55 16.31 -8.92 -9.83
N ILE A 56 16.00 -8.70 -8.54
CA ILE A 56 14.78 -9.26 -7.90
C ILE A 56 13.51 -8.86 -8.67
N ARG A 57 13.41 -7.59 -9.10
CA ARG A 57 12.25 -7.10 -9.87
C ARG A 57 12.24 -7.55 -11.32
N GLN A 58 13.34 -7.98 -11.93
CA GLN A 58 13.29 -8.50 -13.31
C GLN A 58 12.93 -9.97 -13.35
N ASP A 59 13.34 -10.72 -12.33
CA ASP A 59 13.29 -12.18 -12.35
C ASP A 59 12.15 -12.77 -11.49
N PHE A 60 11.64 -12.05 -10.48
CA PHE A 60 10.70 -12.60 -9.47
C PHE A 60 9.40 -11.81 -9.25
N LEU A 61 9.35 -10.51 -9.57
CA LEU A 61 8.20 -9.61 -9.38
C LEU A 61 7.85 -8.88 -10.68
#